data_AF-A0A8B3FDP2-F1
#
_entry.id   AF-A0A8B3FDP2-F1
#
_cell.length_a   1.000
_cell.length_b   1.000
_cell.length_c   1.000
_cell.angle_alpha   90.00
_cell.angle_beta   90.00
_cell.angle_gamma   90.00
#
_symmetry.space_group_name_H-M   'P 1'
#
loop_
_entity.id
_entity.type
_entity.pdbx_description
1 polymer ?
#
loop_
_entity_poly.entity_id
_entity_poly.type
_entity_poly.pdbx_seq_one_letter_code
_entity_poly.pdbx_strand_id
1 'polypeptide(L)'
;MGKSLKLTNNSFYFEKINFDSFSSSNKWIGYFEKSTPFTSSLIDESIEIVSGFFSPYWDDFFALSALSFDDEREIDEAIINKYGDLYNYAKDNNYLKPLNNDFENYLYGDIPLPTSSLSLHFDNNRFMDICKLIMGHGGVLGQVFLMVNLKLNLAIYPHNDLGFGIISFGENDAFCQSFLSSLSGNRKFNVIT
;
A
#
# COMPACT_ATOMS: atom_id res chain seq x y z
N MET A 1 -38.22 10.76 9.62
CA MET A 1 -37.70 9.58 10.34
C MET A 1 -36.47 9.08 9.59
N GLY A 2 -35.28 9.51 10.02
CA GLY A 2 -34.02 9.00 9.46
C GLY A 2 -33.80 7.59 10.00
N LYS A 3 -33.72 6.59 9.12
CA LYS A 3 -33.24 5.26 9.52
C LYS A 3 -31.78 5.43 9.92
N SER A 4 -31.50 5.37 11.22
CA SER A 4 -30.16 5.10 11.73
C SER A 4 -29.69 3.80 11.07
N LEU A 5 -28.64 3.86 10.26
CA LEU A 5 -27.94 2.68 9.79
C LEU A 5 -27.52 1.89 11.03
N LYS A 6 -28.05 0.68 11.19
CA LYS A 6 -27.65 -0.22 12.25
C LYS A 6 -26.16 -0.51 12.05
N LEU A 7 -25.33 -0.07 12.99
CA LEU A 7 -23.96 -0.56 13.14
C LEU A 7 -24.05 -2.09 13.30
N THR A 8 -23.75 -2.82 12.23
CA THR A 8 -23.50 -4.25 12.31
C THR A 8 -22.10 -4.40 12.89
N ASN A 9 -22.01 -4.98 14.10
CA ASN A 9 -20.78 -5.31 14.83
C ASN A 9 -19.91 -6.33 14.06
N ASN A 10 -19.35 -5.94 12.92
CA ASN A 10 -18.30 -6.70 12.26
C ASN A 10 -16.98 -6.01 12.58
N SER A 11 -16.35 -6.41 13.68
CA SER A 11 -14.99 -6.01 14.01
C SER A 11 -14.02 -6.65 13.02
N PHE A 12 -13.17 -5.84 12.40
CA PHE A 12 -12.03 -6.31 11.62
C PHE A 12 -10.76 -6.24 12.47
N TYR A 13 -10.05 -7.35 12.56
CA TYR A 13 -8.81 -7.44 13.33
C TYR A 13 -7.62 -7.59 12.37
N PHE A 14 -6.65 -6.68 12.50
CA PHE A 14 -5.38 -6.74 11.77
C PHE A 14 -4.42 -7.81 12.31
N GLU A 15 -4.84 -8.63 13.29
CA GLU A 15 -4.01 -9.66 13.94
C GLU A 15 -3.38 -10.68 12.97
N LYS A 16 -3.97 -10.83 11.77
CA LYS A 16 -3.49 -11.76 10.73
C LYS A 16 -2.41 -11.15 9.85
N ILE A 17 -2.16 -9.85 9.96
CA ILE A 17 -1.17 -9.12 9.16
C ILE A 17 0.08 -8.91 9.99
N ASN A 18 1.20 -9.40 9.47
CA ASN A 18 2.51 -9.12 10.02
C ASN A 18 3.04 -7.83 9.37
N PHE A 19 3.06 -6.74 10.14
CA PHE A 19 3.53 -5.41 9.69
C PHE A 19 5.05 -5.29 9.60
N ASP A 20 5.79 -6.27 10.13
CA ASP A 20 7.25 -6.36 9.99
C ASP A 20 7.61 -7.11 8.70
N SER A 21 6.75 -8.02 8.24
CA SER A 21 6.93 -8.78 7.00
C SER A 21 5.57 -9.24 6.45
N PHE A 22 5.06 -8.57 5.42
CA PHE A 22 3.76 -8.91 4.84
C PHE A 22 3.70 -10.34 4.27
N SER A 23 4.80 -10.84 3.68
CA SER A 23 4.89 -12.22 3.18
C SER A 23 4.85 -13.28 4.29
N SER A 24 5.11 -12.89 5.53
CA SER A 24 4.95 -13.74 6.72
C SER A 24 3.54 -13.67 7.31
N SER A 25 2.62 -12.91 6.71
CA SER A 25 1.23 -12.82 7.16
C SER A 25 0.48 -14.13 6.90
N ASN A 26 -0.44 -14.49 7.80
CA ASN A 26 -1.33 -15.61 7.54
C ASN A 26 -2.25 -15.27 6.36
N LYS A 27 -2.35 -16.17 5.37
CA LYS A 27 -3.06 -15.96 4.09
C LYS A 27 -2.49 -14.85 3.21
N TRP A 28 -1.19 -14.59 3.32
CA TRP A 28 -0.46 -13.95 2.24
C TRP A 28 -0.60 -14.82 0.97
N ILE A 29 -0.97 -14.18 -0.15
CA ILE A 29 -1.27 -14.87 -1.41
C ILE A 29 -0.09 -14.77 -2.37
N GLY A 30 0.58 -13.63 -2.37
CA GLY A 30 1.63 -13.33 -3.32
C GLY A 30 1.83 -11.84 -3.55
N TYR A 31 2.76 -11.54 -4.43
CA TYR A 31 2.94 -10.21 -5.02
C TYR A 31 3.36 -10.33 -6.48
N PHE A 32 3.25 -9.22 -7.20
CA PHE A 32 4.00 -9.04 -8.44
C PHE A 32 5.05 -7.95 -8.26
N GLU A 33 6.16 -8.09 -8.98
CA GLU A 33 7.24 -7.10 -8.98
C GLU A 33 7.87 -6.96 -10.36
N LYS A 34 8.61 -5.88 -10.62
CA LYS A 34 9.31 -5.69 -11.90
C LYS A 34 10.22 -6.89 -12.21
N SER A 35 10.21 -7.33 -13.47
CA SER A 35 11.15 -8.35 -13.99
C SER A 35 12.29 -7.75 -14.81
N THR A 36 12.24 -6.44 -15.06
CA THR A 36 13.20 -5.68 -15.86
C THR A 36 13.86 -4.58 -15.02
N PRO A 37 14.95 -3.95 -15.50
CA PRO A 37 15.52 -2.76 -14.85
C PRO A 37 14.48 -1.67 -14.61
N PHE A 38 14.65 -0.91 -13.54
CA PHE A 38 13.74 0.15 -13.14
C PHE A 38 13.61 1.22 -14.24
N THR A 39 12.36 1.61 -14.51
CA THR A 39 12.01 2.81 -15.27
C THR A 39 10.82 3.46 -14.57
N SER A 40 10.71 4.79 -14.67
CA SER A 40 9.55 5.51 -14.11
C SER A 40 8.22 5.06 -14.72
N SER A 41 8.21 4.57 -15.96
CA SER A 41 7.01 4.03 -16.61
C SER A 41 6.49 2.75 -15.94
N LEU A 42 7.36 1.93 -15.33
CA LEU A 42 6.90 0.72 -14.64
C LEU A 42 6.03 1.05 -13.43
N ILE A 43 6.25 2.21 -12.78
CA ILE A 43 5.39 2.69 -11.68
C ILE A 43 3.98 2.92 -12.23
N ASP A 44 3.86 3.68 -13.32
CA ASP A 44 2.56 3.98 -13.93
C ASP A 44 1.87 2.69 -14.41
N GLU A 45 2.59 1.77 -15.05
CA GLU A 45 2.05 0.47 -15.48
C GLU A 45 1.56 -0.39 -14.29
N SER A 46 2.28 -0.40 -13.17
CA SER A 46 1.87 -1.14 -11.97
C SER A 46 0.58 -0.59 -11.38
N ILE A 47 0.46 0.74 -11.36
CA ILE A 47 -0.73 1.45 -10.91
C ILE A 47 -1.92 1.15 -11.82
N GLU A 48 -1.72 1.15 -13.13
CA GLU A 48 -2.76 0.82 -14.11
C GLU A 48 -3.29 -0.61 -13.94
N ILE A 49 -2.39 -1.59 -13.69
CA ILE A 49 -2.79 -2.99 -13.45
C ILE A 49 -3.72 -3.09 -12.24
N VAL A 50 -3.33 -2.49 -11.11
CA VAL A 50 -4.13 -2.52 -9.89
C VAL A 50 -5.43 -1.75 -10.06
N SER A 51 -5.35 -0.51 -10.55
CA SER A 51 -6.52 0.36 -10.72
C SER A 51 -7.53 -0.27 -11.68
N GLY A 52 -7.06 -0.88 -12.77
CA GLY A 52 -7.90 -1.56 -13.74
C GLY A 52 -8.64 -2.75 -13.13
N PHE A 53 -7.91 -3.66 -12.47
CA PHE A 53 -8.48 -4.87 -11.89
C PHE A 53 -9.47 -4.57 -10.76
N PHE A 54 -9.14 -3.61 -9.88
CA PHE A 54 -9.95 -3.28 -8.71
C PHE A 54 -10.98 -2.16 -8.95
N SER A 55 -11.04 -1.57 -10.15
CA SER A 55 -11.98 -0.49 -10.47
C SER A 55 -13.44 -0.75 -10.06
N PRO A 56 -14.03 -1.96 -10.18
CA PRO A 56 -15.43 -2.18 -9.79
C PRO A 56 -15.66 -2.13 -8.27
N TYR A 57 -14.58 -2.15 -7.47
CA TYR A 57 -14.61 -2.27 -6.01
C TYR A 57 -13.90 -1.11 -5.32
N TRP A 58 -13.44 -0.11 -6.08
CA TRP A 58 -12.53 0.92 -5.60
C TRP A 58 -13.12 1.70 -4.42
N ASP A 59 -14.41 2.06 -4.50
CA ASP A 59 -15.17 2.82 -3.50
C ASP A 59 -15.25 2.16 -2.11
N ASP A 60 -14.94 0.87 -2.03
CA ASP A 60 -14.98 0.11 -0.78
C ASP A 60 -13.62 -0.05 -0.10
N PHE A 61 -12.57 0.59 -0.64
CA PHE A 61 -11.25 0.62 -0.04
C PHE A 61 -11.10 1.73 1.00
N PHE A 62 -10.45 1.41 2.11
CA PHE A 62 -9.79 2.38 2.99
C PHE A 62 -8.30 2.00 3.10
N ALA A 63 -7.45 2.92 3.54
CA ALA A 63 -6.03 2.64 3.71
C ALA A 63 -5.59 2.81 5.17
N LEU A 64 -4.71 1.90 5.59
CA LEU A 64 -3.89 2.04 6.79
C LEU A 64 -2.49 2.45 6.35
N SER A 65 -1.99 3.55 6.90
CA SER A 65 -0.66 4.06 6.57
C SER A 65 0.20 4.20 7.84
N ALA A 66 1.43 3.74 7.74
CA ALA A 66 2.51 3.99 8.69
C ALA A 66 3.75 4.34 7.87
N LEU A 67 3.75 5.57 7.36
CA LEU A 67 4.84 6.12 6.57
C LEU A 67 5.37 7.37 7.26
N SER A 68 6.64 7.62 7.06
CA SER A 68 7.31 8.84 7.49
C SER A 68 7.97 9.53 6.30
N PHE A 69 8.51 10.72 6.53
CA PHE A 69 9.23 11.45 5.52
C PHE A 69 10.62 11.91 6.00
N ASP A 70 11.54 12.07 5.07
CA ASP A 70 12.84 12.71 5.23
C ASP A 70 13.11 13.59 4.00
N ASP A 71 13.04 14.90 4.20
CA ASP A 71 13.14 15.91 3.14
C ASP A 71 14.56 15.99 2.52
N GLU A 72 15.59 15.45 3.20
CA GLU A 72 16.98 15.50 2.74
C GLU A 72 17.39 14.26 1.92
N ARG A 73 16.54 13.23 1.91
CA ARG A 73 16.90 11.92 1.32
C ARG A 73 16.75 11.87 -0.20
N GLU A 74 15.80 12.62 -0.76
CA GLU A 74 15.67 12.77 -2.21
C GLU A 74 16.48 13.96 -2.69
N ILE A 75 17.41 13.72 -3.62
CA ILE A 75 18.31 14.75 -4.16
C ILE A 75 18.18 14.89 -5.67
N ASP A 76 17.44 14.01 -6.34
CA ASP A 76 17.19 14.10 -7.77
C ASP A 76 16.14 15.18 -8.04
N GLU A 77 16.57 16.31 -8.60
CA GLU A 77 15.69 17.44 -8.94
C GLU A 77 14.53 17.05 -9.86
N ALA A 78 14.70 16.08 -10.77
CA ALA A 78 13.61 15.65 -11.64
C ALA A 78 12.54 14.87 -10.84
N ILE A 79 12.94 14.09 -9.84
CA ILE A 79 12.01 13.39 -8.95
C ILE A 79 11.30 14.37 -8.01
N ILE A 80 12.04 15.31 -7.41
CA ILE A 80 11.49 16.38 -6.57
C ILE A 80 10.45 17.20 -7.35
N ASN A 81 10.78 17.61 -8.58
CA ASN A 81 9.85 18.37 -9.40
C ASN A 81 8.62 17.54 -9.83
N LYS A 82 8.80 16.24 -10.08
CA LYS A 82 7.70 15.35 -10.51
C LYS A 82 6.71 15.06 -9.38
N TYR A 83 7.20 14.81 -8.16
CA TYR A 83 6.38 14.34 -7.05
C TYR A 83 6.24 15.33 -5.89
N GLY A 84 6.90 16.48 -5.91
CA GLY A 84 6.95 17.42 -4.78
C GLY A 84 5.58 17.89 -4.29
N ASP A 85 4.67 18.24 -5.21
CA ASP A 85 3.29 18.63 -4.85
C ASP A 85 2.54 17.48 -4.15
N LEU A 86 2.71 16.25 -4.65
CA LEU A 86 2.11 15.06 -4.06
C LEU A 86 2.75 14.68 -2.72
N TYR A 87 4.06 14.88 -2.59
CA TYR A 87 4.81 14.66 -1.36
C TYR A 87 4.36 15.63 -0.26
N ASN A 88 4.18 16.92 -0.59
CA ASN A 88 3.62 17.90 0.33
C ASN A 88 2.15 17.60 0.66
N TYR A 89 1.33 17.22 -0.33
CA TYR A 89 -0.03 16.76 -0.08
C TYR A 89 -0.07 15.58 0.90
N ALA A 90 0.83 14.60 0.74
CA ALA A 90 0.89 13.43 1.61
C ALA A 90 1.27 13.81 3.06
N LYS A 91 2.16 14.79 3.24
CA LYS A 91 2.50 15.37 4.55
C LYS A 91 1.29 16.08 5.17
N ASP A 92 0.67 16.99 4.43
CA ASP A 92 -0.47 17.80 4.90
C ASP A 92 -1.70 16.96 5.28
N ASN A 93 -1.86 15.80 4.64
CA ASN A 93 -2.98 14.89 4.86
C ASN A 93 -2.64 13.68 5.76
N ASN A 94 -1.51 13.72 6.48
CA ASN A 94 -1.07 12.67 7.42
C ASN A 94 -0.88 11.28 6.80
N TYR A 95 -0.67 11.18 5.48
CA TYR A 95 -0.15 9.95 4.88
C TYR A 95 1.31 9.75 5.30
N LEU A 96 2.09 10.84 5.33
CA LEU A 96 3.47 10.84 5.84
C LEU A 96 3.50 11.61 7.16
N LYS A 97 3.97 10.96 8.22
CA LYS A 97 4.17 11.61 9.53
C LYS A 97 5.63 12.07 9.68
N PRO A 98 5.90 13.08 10.54
CA PRO A 98 7.27 13.42 10.88
C PRO A 98 8.01 12.22 11.48
N LEU A 99 9.26 12.06 11.09
CA LEU A 99 10.13 11.02 11.64
C LEU A 99 10.33 11.26 13.14
N ASN A 100 10.20 10.19 13.93
CA ASN A 100 10.46 10.19 15.36
C ASN A 100 11.24 8.93 15.74
N ASN A 101 11.84 8.93 16.93
CA ASN A 101 12.71 7.85 17.39
C ASN A 101 12.00 6.48 17.41
N ASP A 102 10.70 6.42 17.75
CA ASP A 102 9.97 5.14 17.78
C ASP A 102 9.81 4.57 16.36
N PHE A 103 9.46 5.42 15.39
CA PHE A 103 9.37 4.99 13.99
C PHE A 103 10.74 4.62 13.42
N GLU A 104 11.79 5.37 13.76
CA GLU A 104 13.16 5.07 13.37
C GLU A 104 13.63 3.70 13.91
N ASN A 105 13.41 3.44 15.20
CA ASN A 105 13.69 2.13 15.81
C ASN A 105 12.90 0.99 15.15
N TYR A 106 11.65 1.24 14.74
CA TYR A 106 10.86 0.29 13.95
C TYR A 106 11.51 0.01 12.59
N LEU A 107 11.97 1.04 11.87
CA LEU A 107 12.65 0.86 10.58
C LEU A 107 13.93 0.03 10.70
N TYR A 108 14.62 0.11 11.84
CA TYR A 108 15.79 -0.73 12.16
C TYR A 108 15.43 -2.15 12.63
N GLY A 109 14.15 -2.41 12.91
CA GLY A 109 13.67 -3.69 13.44
C GLY A 109 13.91 -3.88 14.94
N ASP A 110 14.24 -2.81 15.67
CA ASP A 110 14.50 -2.86 17.11
C ASP A 110 13.20 -2.98 17.92
N ILE A 111 12.11 -2.40 17.41
CA ILE A 111 10.78 -2.45 18.02
C ILE A 111 9.69 -2.75 16.98
N PRO A 112 8.54 -3.32 17.39
CA PRO A 112 7.37 -3.45 16.52
C PRO A 112 6.80 -2.08 16.11
N LEU A 113 6.05 -2.05 15.01
CA LEU A 113 5.39 -0.82 14.52
C LEU A 113 4.52 -0.15 15.60
N PRO A 114 4.84 1.08 16.04
CA PRO A 114 4.06 1.77 17.05
C PRO A 114 2.71 2.23 16.50
N THR A 115 1.62 1.96 17.24
CA THR A 115 0.26 2.36 16.85
C THR A 115 0.10 3.87 16.68
N SER A 116 0.89 4.69 17.38
CA SER A 116 0.90 6.15 17.22
C SER A 116 1.35 6.61 15.82
N SER A 117 2.10 5.77 15.10
CA SER A 117 2.53 6.04 13.73
C SER A 117 1.46 5.68 12.70
N LEU A 118 0.41 4.97 13.08
CA LEU A 118 -0.68 4.61 12.18
C LEU A 118 -1.60 5.79 11.87
N SER A 119 -2.11 5.83 10.64
CA SER A 119 -3.17 6.72 10.18
C SER A 119 -4.17 5.93 9.32
N LEU A 120 -5.45 6.28 9.42
CA LEU A 120 -6.53 5.68 8.64
C LEU A 120 -7.06 6.70 7.64
N HIS A 121 -7.18 6.28 6.39
CA HIS A 121 -7.60 7.10 5.27
C HIS A 121 -8.79 6.46 4.58
N PHE A 122 -9.85 7.24 4.37
CA PHE A 122 -11.07 6.76 3.72
C PHE A 122 -11.32 7.42 2.37
N ASP A 123 -10.53 8.43 2.01
CA ASP A 123 -10.56 9.05 0.67
C ASP A 123 -9.65 8.27 -0.28
N ASN A 124 -10.24 7.29 -0.94
CA ASN A 124 -9.56 6.38 -1.86
C ASN A 124 -9.12 7.04 -3.19
N ASN A 125 -9.53 8.27 -3.48
CA ASN A 125 -9.19 8.96 -4.73
C ASN A 125 -7.68 9.17 -4.88
N ARG A 126 -6.94 9.16 -3.77
CA ARG A 126 -5.49 9.44 -3.72
C ARG A 126 -4.63 8.22 -3.42
N PHE A 127 -5.20 7.04 -3.15
CA PHE A 127 -4.38 5.89 -2.73
C PHE A 127 -3.35 5.48 -3.78
N MET A 128 -3.73 5.51 -5.06
CA MET A 128 -2.79 5.22 -6.14
C MET A 128 -1.72 6.31 -6.29
N ASP A 129 -2.06 7.58 -6.07
CA ASP A 129 -1.05 8.65 -6.03
C ASP A 129 -0.06 8.38 -4.89
N ILE A 130 -0.53 8.04 -3.69
CA ILE A 130 0.35 7.69 -2.56
C ILE A 130 1.23 6.48 -2.88
N CYS A 131 0.70 5.46 -3.58
CA CYS A 131 1.52 4.34 -4.05
C CYS A 131 2.60 4.77 -5.05
N LYS A 132 2.29 5.67 -5.99
CA LYS A 132 3.29 6.26 -6.90
C LYS A 132 4.39 6.98 -6.14
N LEU A 133 4.01 7.72 -5.10
CA LEU A 133 4.94 8.44 -4.25
C LEU A 133 5.88 7.47 -3.52
N ILE A 134 5.34 6.41 -2.90
CA ILE A 134 6.13 5.36 -2.21
C ILE A 134 7.13 4.70 -3.16
N MET A 135 6.73 4.40 -4.40
CA MET A 135 7.58 3.74 -5.38
C MET A 135 8.59 4.68 -6.06
N GLY A 136 8.33 5.99 -6.04
CA GLY A 136 8.96 6.96 -6.92
C GLY A 136 9.81 8.03 -6.25
N HIS A 137 9.70 8.21 -4.93
CA HIS A 137 10.34 9.31 -4.22
C HIS A 137 11.12 8.81 -2.99
N GLY A 138 12.44 9.02 -2.98
CA GLY A 138 13.35 8.52 -1.95
C GLY A 138 13.15 9.09 -0.54
N GLY A 139 12.41 10.20 -0.42
CA GLY A 139 12.06 10.85 0.84
C GLY A 139 10.95 10.14 1.62
N VAL A 140 10.25 9.18 1.02
CA VAL A 140 9.25 8.37 1.75
C VAL A 140 9.96 7.26 2.53
N LEU A 141 9.65 7.19 3.83
CA LEU A 141 10.19 6.18 4.74
C LEU A 141 9.10 5.20 5.18
N GLY A 142 9.47 3.94 5.31
CA GLY A 142 8.54 2.85 5.65
C GLY A 142 7.82 2.27 4.44
N GLN A 143 7.15 1.15 4.66
CA GLN A 143 6.52 0.33 3.60
C GLN A 143 5.04 0.02 3.89
N VAL A 144 4.53 0.47 5.04
CA VAL A 144 3.17 0.17 5.47
C VAL A 144 2.21 1.17 4.84
N PHE A 145 1.70 0.81 3.66
CA PHE A 145 0.53 1.44 3.04
C PHE A 145 -0.41 0.35 2.55
N LEU A 146 -1.34 -0.04 3.41
CA LEU A 146 -2.22 -1.19 3.21
C LEU A 146 -3.62 -0.72 2.84
N MET A 147 -4.03 -0.92 1.59
CA MET A 147 -5.38 -0.63 1.13
C MET A 147 -6.26 -1.86 1.36
N VAL A 148 -7.27 -1.73 2.22
CA VAL A 148 -8.13 -2.80 2.70
C VAL A 148 -9.51 -2.70 2.08
N ASN A 149 -10.02 -3.82 1.57
CA ASN A 149 -11.41 -3.95 1.14
C ASN A 149 -12.10 -5.08 1.94
N LEU A 150 -13.01 -4.69 2.83
CA LEU A 150 -13.71 -5.63 3.71
C LEU A 150 -14.78 -6.46 2.99
N LYS A 151 -15.35 -5.95 1.89
CA LYS A 151 -16.33 -6.71 1.11
C LYS A 151 -15.67 -7.87 0.37
N LEU A 152 -14.48 -7.62 -0.16
CA LEU A 152 -13.65 -8.64 -0.82
C LEU A 152 -12.83 -9.47 0.17
N ASN A 153 -12.78 -9.07 1.45
CA ASN A 153 -11.94 -9.67 2.49
C ASN A 153 -10.47 -9.76 2.05
N LEU A 154 -9.88 -8.66 1.60
CA LEU A 154 -8.48 -8.60 1.18
C LEU A 154 -7.84 -7.26 1.48
N ALA A 155 -6.51 -7.23 1.39
CA ALA A 155 -5.74 -6.00 1.28
C ALA A 155 -4.70 -6.08 0.18
N ILE A 156 -4.38 -4.93 -0.40
CA ILE A 156 -3.30 -4.73 -1.37
C ILE A 156 -2.33 -3.67 -0.86
N TYR A 157 -1.05 -3.81 -1.18
CA TYR A 157 0.01 -2.91 -0.72
C TYR A 157 1.11 -2.78 -1.79
N PRO A 158 1.78 -1.61 -1.89
CA PRO A 158 2.92 -1.44 -2.78
C PRO A 158 4.08 -2.34 -2.32
N HIS A 159 4.71 -3.06 -3.26
CA HIS A 159 5.83 -3.96 -2.98
C HIS A 159 7.19 -3.29 -3.23
N ASN A 160 8.20 -3.69 -2.46
CA ASN A 160 9.52 -3.04 -2.36
C ASN A 160 10.28 -2.94 -3.69
N ASP A 161 10.08 -3.90 -4.58
CA ASP A 161 10.76 -3.98 -5.88
C ASP A 161 9.93 -3.41 -7.04
N LEU A 162 8.98 -2.52 -6.74
CA LEU A 162 7.99 -1.95 -7.67
C LEU A 162 6.97 -3.00 -8.12
N GLY A 163 5.74 -2.84 -7.67
CA GLY A 163 4.60 -3.71 -7.94
C GLY A 163 3.68 -3.75 -6.73
N PHE A 164 2.84 -4.78 -6.61
CA PHE A 164 1.90 -4.87 -5.49
C PHE A 164 1.78 -6.28 -4.94
N GLY A 165 1.68 -6.37 -3.61
CA GLY A 165 1.30 -7.58 -2.90
C GLY A 165 -0.18 -7.60 -2.54
N ILE A 166 -0.68 -8.80 -2.27
CA ILE A 166 -2.06 -9.06 -1.89
C ILE A 166 -2.15 -10.07 -0.75
N ILE A 167 -3.01 -9.78 0.22
CA ILE A 167 -3.27 -10.60 1.40
C ILE A 167 -4.78 -10.88 1.43
N SER A 168 -5.15 -12.14 1.59
CA SER A 168 -6.55 -12.52 1.80
C SER A 168 -6.87 -12.60 3.29
N PHE A 169 -8.07 -12.19 3.68
CA PHE A 169 -8.61 -12.39 5.02
C PHE A 169 -9.68 -13.48 5.03
N GLY A 170 -10.34 -13.69 3.88
CA GLY A 170 -11.42 -14.66 3.67
C GLY A 170 -10.92 -16.09 3.58
N GLU A 171 -11.79 -17.08 3.83
CA GLU A 171 -11.48 -18.50 3.60
C GLU A 171 -11.31 -18.82 2.11
N ASN A 172 -12.05 -18.12 1.25
CA ASN A 172 -11.93 -18.22 -0.20
C ASN A 172 -11.01 -17.09 -0.72
N ASP A 173 -9.86 -17.45 -1.27
CA ASP A 173 -8.87 -16.55 -1.85
C ASP A 173 -8.90 -16.51 -3.38
N ALA A 174 -9.87 -17.16 -4.03
CA ALA A 174 -9.92 -17.28 -5.49
C ALA A 174 -9.89 -15.93 -6.22
N PHE A 175 -10.50 -14.89 -5.63
CA PHE A 175 -10.44 -13.54 -6.19
C PHE A 175 -9.00 -12.98 -6.16
N CYS A 176 -8.28 -13.15 -5.04
CA CYS A 176 -6.89 -12.72 -4.91
C CYS A 176 -5.97 -13.51 -5.86
N GLN A 177 -6.18 -14.81 -5.97
CA GLN A 177 -5.45 -15.67 -6.92
C GLN A 177 -5.73 -15.26 -8.37
N SER A 178 -6.98 -14.91 -8.70
CA SER A 178 -7.35 -14.45 -10.04
C SER A 178 -6.67 -13.12 -10.41
N PHE A 179 -6.46 -12.23 -9.44
CA PHE A 179 -5.69 -11.03 -9.63
C PHE A 179 -4.25 -11.35 -10.05
N LEU A 180 -3.50 -12.10 -9.25
CA LEU A 180 -2.12 -12.45 -9.58
C LEU A 180 -2.02 -13.26 -10.88
N SER A 181 -2.97 -14.18 -11.10
CA SER A 181 -3.05 -14.97 -12.32
C SER A 181 -3.30 -14.12 -13.57
N SER A 182 -3.96 -12.96 -13.46
CA SER A 182 -4.18 -12.03 -14.58
C SER A 182 -2.88 -11.41 -15.12
N LEU A 183 -1.80 -11.43 -14.32
CA LEU A 183 -0.46 -11.01 -14.76
C LEU A 183 0.34 -12.15 -15.40
N SER A 184 -0.19 -13.37 -15.47
CA SER A 184 0.51 -14.51 -16.07
C SER A 184 0.91 -14.22 -17.52
N GLY A 185 2.20 -14.33 -17.83
CA GLY A 185 2.72 -14.05 -19.17
C GLY A 185 3.04 -12.58 -19.44
N ASN A 186 2.85 -11.68 -18.47
CA ASN A 186 3.41 -10.34 -18.55
C ASN A 186 4.94 -10.42 -18.56
N ARG A 187 5.59 -9.75 -19.52
CA ARG A 187 7.05 -9.81 -19.68
C ARG A 187 7.79 -8.81 -18.79
N LYS A 188 7.08 -7.83 -18.23
CA LYS A 188 7.64 -6.74 -17.41
C LYS A 188 7.50 -6.99 -15.91
N PHE A 189 6.68 -7.96 -15.51
CA PHE A 189 6.42 -8.28 -14.12
C PHE A 189 6.53 -9.78 -13.86
N ASN A 190 7.18 -10.14 -12.77
CA ASN A 190 7.18 -11.47 -12.21
C ASN A 190 6.06 -11.58 -11.18
N VAL A 191 5.50 -12.77 -11.03
CA VAL A 191 4.50 -13.09 -10.00
C VAL A 191 5.14 -14.10 -9.04
N ILE A 192 5.07 -13.82 -7.75
CA ILE A 192 5.53 -14.69 -6.66
C ILE A 192 4.35 -14.98 -5.74
N THR A 193 4.14 -16.26 -5.42
CA THR A 193 3.04 -16.78 -4.59
C THR A 193 3.57 -17.78 -3.58
#